data_AF-A0AAW8IK10-F1
#
_entry.id   AF-A0AAW8IK10-F1
#
_cell.length_a   1.000
_cell.length_b   1.000
_cell.length_c   1.000
_cell.angle_alpha   90.00
_cell.angle_beta   90.00
_cell.angle_gamma   90.00
#
_symmetry.space_group_name_H-M   'P 1'
#
loop_
_entity.id
_entity.type
_entity.pdbx_description
1 polymer ?
#
loop_
_entity_poly.entity_id
_entity_poly.type
_entity_poly.pdbx_seq_one_letter_code
_entity_poly.pdbx_strand_id
1 'polypeptide(L)'
;MFFKNLFKNKTPNVYSKTDRLTKIEYFEKYQIKELFNLLHQAEELLEEISIENSNNDLLNFKKLFIEEVYELESDNIADFTNIWNWFQTNKEWNQFTGLKGEKIGVKILHIITKWKIDDDFIPGFKISLENEYGVILEKQKENNFGIIRWDTPKEVDEEDWIGMFETFKKIGGKIIDQNHQFKYINDDGSLKNQI
;
A
#
# COMPACT_ATOMS: atom_id res chain seq x y z
N MET A 1 -9.66 -5.19 18.19
CA MET A 1 -10.40 -6.12 17.28
C MET A 1 -11.39 -5.36 16.40
N PHE A 2 -10.90 -4.51 15.49
CA PHE A 2 -11.75 -3.78 14.54
C PHE A 2 -12.37 -4.71 13.48
N PHE A 3 -11.61 -5.71 13.01
CA PHE A 3 -12.05 -6.62 11.94
C PHE A 3 -13.18 -7.59 12.29
N LYS A 4 -13.33 -8.01 13.56
CA LYS A 4 -14.42 -8.95 13.93
C LYS A 4 -15.82 -8.37 13.67
N ASN A 5 -15.97 -7.05 13.66
CA ASN A 5 -17.26 -6.39 13.41
C ASN A 5 -17.48 -6.01 11.94
N LEU A 6 -16.43 -5.98 11.11
CA LEU A 6 -16.52 -5.66 9.68
C LEU A 6 -17.13 -6.80 8.84
N PHE A 7 -17.07 -8.04 9.31
CA PHE A 7 -17.56 -9.23 8.59
C PHE A 7 -18.87 -9.81 9.16
N LYS A 8 -19.58 -9.08 10.01
CA LYS A 8 -20.94 -9.45 10.40
C LYS A 8 -21.90 -9.14 9.25
N ASN A 9 -22.47 -10.19 8.67
CA ASN A 9 -23.46 -10.16 7.60
C ASN A 9 -24.50 -9.05 7.81
N LYS A 10 -24.47 -8.04 6.93
CA LYS A 10 -25.53 -7.03 6.84
C LYS A 10 -26.51 -7.43 5.73
N THR A 11 -27.79 -7.39 6.09
CA THR A 11 -28.95 -7.51 5.22
C THR A 11 -28.84 -6.60 3.98
N PRO A 12 -29.41 -7.00 2.83
CA PRO A 12 -29.20 -6.30 1.57
C PRO A 12 -29.98 -4.98 1.59
N ASN A 13 -29.27 -3.86 1.72
CA ASN A 13 -29.83 -2.55 1.43
C ASN A 13 -29.82 -2.31 -0.08
N VAL A 14 -31.01 -1.98 -0.59
CA VAL A 14 -31.29 -1.70 -1.99
C VAL A 14 -30.72 -0.33 -2.34
N TYR A 15 -29.48 -0.30 -2.84
CA TYR A 15 -28.95 0.82 -3.63
C TYR A 15 -28.46 0.26 -4.96
N SER A 16 -28.81 0.94 -6.05
CA SER A 16 -28.47 0.52 -7.42
C SER A 16 -26.96 0.28 -7.54
N LYS A 17 -26.59 -0.95 -7.89
CA LYS A 17 -25.20 -1.40 -8.01
C LYS A 17 -24.51 -0.56 -9.10
N THR A 18 -23.63 0.36 -8.71
CA THR A 18 -22.57 0.80 -9.62
C THR A 18 -21.65 -0.40 -9.85
N ASP A 19 -21.05 -0.56 -11.04
CA ASP A 19 -20.15 -1.70 -11.36
C ASP A 19 -18.88 -1.78 -10.49
N ARG A 20 -18.74 -0.95 -9.45
CA ARG A 20 -17.61 -0.89 -8.53
C ARG A 20 -17.84 -1.81 -7.33
N LEU A 21 -16.82 -2.60 -6.98
CA LEU A 21 -16.83 -3.48 -5.81
C LEU A 21 -16.98 -2.66 -4.51
N THR A 22 -17.66 -3.22 -3.52
CA THR A 22 -17.72 -2.66 -2.16
C THR A 22 -16.37 -2.82 -1.44
N LYS A 23 -16.14 -2.05 -0.37
CA LYS A 23 -14.91 -2.15 0.46
C LYS A 23 -14.64 -3.59 0.93
N ILE A 24 -15.68 -4.35 1.28
CA ILE A 24 -15.57 -5.76 1.71
C ILE A 24 -15.19 -6.65 0.53
N GLU A 25 -15.84 -6.48 -0.62
CA GLU A 25 -15.51 -7.24 -1.83
C GLU A 25 -14.07 -6.96 -2.30
N TYR A 26 -13.56 -5.73 -2.12
CA TYR A 26 -12.16 -5.41 -2.37
C TYR A 26 -11.21 -6.07 -1.38
N PHE A 27 -11.55 -6.07 -0.09
CA PHE A 27 -10.80 -6.75 0.95
C PHE A 27 -10.69 -8.26 0.69
N GLU A 28 -11.76 -8.86 0.16
CA GLU A 28 -11.78 -10.26 -0.25
C GLU A 28 -10.96 -10.48 -1.54
N LYS A 29 -11.16 -9.64 -2.57
CA LYS A 29 -10.41 -9.70 -3.83
C LYS A 29 -8.90 -9.61 -3.62
N TYR A 30 -8.45 -8.71 -2.75
CA TYR A 30 -7.04 -8.45 -2.49
C TYR A 30 -6.51 -9.15 -1.23
N GLN A 31 -7.28 -10.10 -0.71
CA GLN A 31 -6.83 -11.08 0.27
C GLN A 31 -6.35 -10.45 1.60
N ILE A 32 -6.91 -9.32 2.04
CA ILE A 32 -6.47 -8.65 3.28
C ILE A 32 -6.69 -9.53 4.53
N LYS A 33 -7.79 -10.29 4.55
CA LYS A 33 -8.06 -11.25 5.64
C LYS A 33 -7.00 -12.34 5.69
N GLU A 34 -6.62 -12.85 4.53
CA GLU A 34 -5.58 -13.87 4.40
C GLU A 34 -4.22 -13.29 4.77
N LEU A 35 -3.95 -12.04 4.40
CA LEU A 35 -2.74 -11.34 4.81
C LEU A 35 -2.60 -11.30 6.33
N PHE A 36 -3.62 -10.81 7.05
CA PHE A 36 -3.56 -10.78 8.52
C PHE A 36 -3.46 -12.18 9.13
N ASN A 37 -4.17 -13.18 8.59
CA ASN A 37 -4.04 -14.56 9.03
C ASN A 37 -2.59 -15.09 8.88
N LEU A 38 -1.92 -14.75 7.77
CA LEU A 38 -0.52 -15.10 7.56
C LEU A 38 0.41 -14.31 8.49
N LEU A 39 0.13 -13.03 8.76
CA LEU A 39 0.94 -12.22 9.70
C LEU A 39 0.85 -12.76 11.13
N HIS A 40 -0.32 -13.23 11.57
CA HIS A 40 -0.47 -13.91 12.87
C HIS A 40 0.26 -15.25 12.90
N GLN A 41 0.20 -16.04 11.83
CA GLN A 41 1.03 -17.26 11.72
C GLN A 41 2.54 -16.95 11.73
N ALA A 42 2.95 -15.79 11.19
CA ALA A 42 4.33 -15.34 11.25
C ALA A 42 4.74 -14.92 12.68
N GLU A 43 3.86 -14.28 13.44
CA GLU A 43 4.03 -14.01 14.87
C GLU A 43 4.24 -15.32 15.66
N GLU A 44 3.36 -16.32 15.45
CA GLU A 44 3.48 -17.63 16.09
C GLU A 44 4.83 -18.30 15.79
N LEU A 45 5.28 -18.26 14.54
CA LEU A 45 6.59 -18.81 14.16
C LEU A 45 7.76 -18.08 14.83
N LEU A 46 7.69 -16.75 14.97
CA LEU A 46 8.70 -15.97 15.68
C LEU A 46 8.72 -16.30 17.17
N GLU A 47 7.56 -16.57 17.78
CA GLU A 47 7.47 -17.06 19.16
C GLU A 47 8.22 -18.39 19.30
N GLU A 48 7.91 -19.37 18.46
CA GLU A 48 8.56 -20.69 18.47
C GLU A 48 10.08 -20.59 18.33
N ILE A 49 10.57 -19.80 17.37
CA ILE A 49 12.01 -19.62 17.14
C ILE A 49 12.67 -18.90 18.31
N SER A 50 11.99 -17.91 18.92
CA SER A 50 12.55 -17.14 20.04
C SER A 50 12.71 -17.97 21.32
N ILE A 51 11.88 -19.01 21.49
CA ILE A 51 12.01 -20.00 22.58
C ILE A 51 13.24 -20.89 22.34
N GLU A 52 13.49 -21.30 21.09
CA GLU A 52 14.64 -22.14 20.71
C GLU A 52 15.97 -21.36 20.72
N ASN A 53 15.95 -20.07 20.42
CA ASN A 53 17.14 -19.22 20.28
C ASN A 53 16.85 -17.78 20.72
N SER A 54 17.25 -17.43 21.94
CA SER A 54 17.02 -16.10 22.51
C SER A 54 18.12 -15.10 22.11
N ASN A 55 18.24 -14.83 20.80
CA ASN A 55 19.06 -13.74 20.28
C ASN A 55 18.35 -12.39 20.52
N ASN A 56 19.05 -11.40 21.07
CA ASN A 56 18.52 -10.07 21.33
C ASN A 56 18.00 -9.36 20.07
N ASP A 57 18.65 -9.56 18.92
CA ASP A 57 18.22 -8.96 17.64
C ASP A 57 16.91 -9.58 17.15
N LEU A 58 16.74 -10.90 17.33
CA LEU A 58 15.48 -11.60 17.05
C LEU A 58 14.36 -11.10 17.95
N LEU A 59 14.62 -10.94 19.25
CA LEU A 59 13.63 -10.46 20.21
C LEU A 59 13.18 -9.03 19.89
N ASN A 60 14.12 -8.17 19.50
CA ASN A 60 13.82 -6.81 19.05
C ASN A 60 12.99 -6.81 17.76
N PHE A 61 13.39 -7.60 16.76
CA PHE A 61 12.65 -7.74 15.52
C PHE A 61 11.22 -8.25 15.76
N LYS A 62 11.05 -9.31 16.55
CA LYS A 62 9.75 -9.87 16.94
C LYS A 62 8.87 -8.81 17.60
N LYS A 63 9.41 -8.02 18.54
CA LYS A 63 8.67 -6.95 19.19
C LYS A 63 8.17 -5.91 18.17
N LEU A 64 9.05 -5.41 17.31
CA LEU A 64 8.70 -4.43 16.28
C LEU A 64 7.67 -4.99 15.30
N PHE A 65 7.83 -6.24 14.90
CA PHE A 65 6.89 -6.92 14.02
C PHE A 65 5.49 -7.02 14.63
N ILE A 66 5.40 -7.43 15.89
CA ILE A 66 4.11 -7.51 16.62
C ILE A 66 3.48 -6.13 16.71
N GLU A 67 4.20 -5.12 17.20
CA GLU A 67 3.68 -3.75 17.33
C GLU A 67 3.08 -3.25 16.00
N GLU A 68 3.82 -3.39 14.90
CA GLU A 68 3.38 -3.02 13.55
C GLU A 68 2.11 -3.78 13.11
N VAL A 69 2.03 -5.11 13.31
CA VAL A 69 0.86 -5.91 12.91
C VAL A 69 -0.41 -5.42 13.62
N TYR A 70 -0.34 -5.17 14.93
CA TYR A 70 -1.51 -4.73 15.71
C TYR A 70 -1.89 -3.27 15.46
N GLU A 71 -0.93 -2.41 15.10
CA GLU A 71 -1.19 -1.04 14.60
C GLU A 71 -1.96 -1.10 13.27
N LEU A 72 -1.44 -1.85 12.30
CA LEU A 72 -2.12 -2.05 11.00
C LEU A 72 -3.52 -2.63 11.13
N GLU A 73 -3.78 -3.44 12.17
CA GLU A 73 -5.12 -3.97 12.42
C GLU A 73 -6.14 -2.95 12.95
N SER A 74 -5.62 -1.88 13.56
CA SER A 74 -6.41 -0.82 14.19
C SER A 74 -6.60 0.37 13.26
N ASP A 75 -5.79 0.48 12.21
CA ASP A 75 -5.80 1.60 11.27
C ASP A 75 -6.94 1.53 10.25
N ASN A 76 -7.46 2.71 9.93
CA ASN A 76 -8.47 2.88 8.87
C ASN A 76 -7.86 2.80 7.47
N ILE A 77 -6.58 3.18 7.35
CA ILE A 77 -5.72 3.08 6.16
C ILE A 77 -4.37 2.51 6.63
N ALA A 78 -4.18 1.22 6.44
CA ALA A 78 -2.99 0.51 6.90
C ALA A 78 -1.83 0.65 5.89
N ASP A 79 -0.66 1.12 6.34
CA ASP A 79 0.57 1.20 5.54
C ASP A 79 1.45 -0.05 5.74
N PHE A 80 1.44 -0.97 4.78
CA PHE A 80 2.21 -2.22 4.89
C PHE A 80 3.69 -2.09 4.50
N THR A 81 4.25 -0.88 4.39
CA THR A 81 5.62 -0.66 3.90
C THR A 81 6.69 -1.30 4.79
N ASN A 82 6.56 -1.21 6.11
CA ASN A 82 7.52 -1.85 7.04
C ASN A 82 7.47 -3.37 6.93
N ILE A 83 6.25 -3.95 6.93
CA ILE A 83 6.08 -5.39 6.73
C ILE A 83 6.64 -5.81 5.35
N TRP A 84 6.42 -5.03 4.29
CA TRP A 84 6.99 -5.32 2.98
C TRP A 84 8.52 -5.38 3.02
N ASN A 85 9.16 -4.39 3.67
CA ASN A 85 10.61 -4.32 3.80
C ASN A 85 11.19 -5.53 4.53
N TRP A 86 10.58 -5.97 5.63
CA TRP A 86 11.08 -7.11 6.40
C TRP A 86 10.98 -8.45 5.67
N PHE A 87 10.00 -8.60 4.78
CA PHE A 87 9.71 -9.84 4.06
C PHE A 87 10.41 -9.96 2.70
N GLN A 88 11.20 -8.96 2.27
CA GLN A 88 11.96 -9.09 1.03
C GLN A 88 13.03 -10.19 1.13
N THR A 89 13.50 -10.65 -0.03
CA THR A 89 14.58 -11.64 -0.12
C THR A 89 15.82 -11.14 0.65
N ASN A 90 16.37 -11.99 1.52
CA ASN A 90 17.57 -11.73 2.35
C ASN A 90 17.43 -10.64 3.43
N LYS A 91 16.20 -10.23 3.77
CA LYS A 91 15.90 -9.31 4.88
C LYS A 91 15.65 -10.04 6.20
N GLU A 92 15.33 -9.27 7.23
CA GLU A 92 15.18 -9.68 8.63
C GLU A 92 14.37 -10.97 8.77
N TRP A 93 13.21 -11.07 8.12
CA TRP A 93 12.39 -12.30 8.16
C TRP A 93 13.19 -13.55 7.77
N ASN A 94 13.90 -13.50 6.64
CA ASN A 94 14.66 -14.63 6.14
C ASN A 94 15.92 -14.90 6.98
N GLN A 95 16.55 -13.84 7.51
CA GLN A 95 17.72 -13.95 8.39
C GLN A 95 17.37 -14.70 9.68
N PHE A 96 16.19 -14.45 10.24
CA PHE A 96 15.76 -15.03 11.50
C PHE A 96 15.05 -16.37 11.38
N THR A 97 14.27 -16.58 10.32
CA THR A 97 13.42 -17.78 10.19
C THR A 97 13.99 -18.87 9.29
N GLY A 98 14.95 -18.51 8.41
CA GLY A 98 15.55 -19.42 7.44
C GLY A 98 14.50 -20.22 6.66
N LEU A 99 14.74 -21.52 6.49
CA LEU A 99 13.83 -22.41 5.75
C LEU A 99 12.47 -22.60 6.44
N LYS A 100 12.39 -22.45 7.78
CA LYS A 100 11.12 -22.60 8.51
C LYS A 100 10.10 -21.53 8.07
N GLY A 101 10.57 -20.31 7.80
CA GLY A 101 9.72 -19.18 7.41
C GLY A 101 9.59 -18.92 5.91
N GLU A 102 10.26 -19.69 5.04
CA GLU A 102 10.30 -19.41 3.60
C GLU A 102 8.89 -19.43 2.97
N LYS A 103 8.13 -20.50 3.22
CA LYS A 103 6.82 -20.71 2.59
C LYS A 103 5.81 -19.62 2.97
N ILE A 104 5.79 -19.25 4.25
CA ILE A 104 4.88 -18.21 4.75
C ILE A 104 5.36 -16.82 4.30
N GLY A 105 6.67 -16.57 4.33
CA GLY A 105 7.25 -15.31 3.91
C GLY A 105 7.00 -14.98 2.44
N VAL A 106 7.13 -15.97 1.55
CA VAL A 106 6.83 -15.81 0.11
C VAL A 106 5.35 -15.44 -0.10
N LYS A 107 4.43 -16.07 0.64
CA LYS A 107 2.99 -15.78 0.53
C LYS A 107 2.66 -14.37 1.04
N ILE A 108 3.22 -13.99 2.19
CA ILE A 108 3.05 -12.66 2.77
C ILE A 108 3.57 -11.61 1.80
N LEU A 109 4.81 -11.76 1.30
CA LEU A 109 5.40 -10.83 0.34
C LEU A 109 4.53 -10.70 -0.92
N HIS A 110 4.03 -11.82 -1.46
CA HIS A 110 3.16 -11.80 -2.63
C HIS A 110 1.90 -10.96 -2.41
N ILE A 111 1.24 -11.08 -1.26
CA ILE A 111 0.01 -10.33 -0.97
C ILE A 111 0.34 -8.87 -0.64
N ILE A 112 1.33 -8.60 0.22
CA ILE A 112 1.72 -7.25 0.66
C ILE A 112 2.17 -6.36 -0.49
N THR A 113 2.79 -6.90 -1.54
CA THR A 113 3.15 -6.08 -2.72
C THR A 113 1.95 -5.43 -3.43
N LYS A 114 0.72 -5.76 -3.03
CA LYS A 114 -0.53 -5.14 -3.49
C LYS A 114 -1.01 -4.01 -2.56
N TRP A 115 -0.42 -3.90 -1.37
CA TRP A 115 -0.86 -3.05 -0.25
C TRP A 115 0.22 -2.10 0.29
N LYS A 116 1.51 -2.29 -0.06
CA LYS A 116 2.56 -1.33 0.29
C LYS A 116 2.28 0.03 -0.38
N ILE A 117 2.73 1.12 0.25
CA ILE A 117 2.71 2.44 -0.40
C ILE A 117 3.60 2.39 -1.65
N ASP A 118 3.12 3.05 -2.70
CA ASP A 118 3.85 3.12 -3.95
C ASP A 118 4.92 4.22 -3.87
N ASP A 119 6.19 3.81 -3.88
CA ASP A 119 7.37 4.70 -3.86
C ASP A 119 7.45 5.60 -5.12
N ASP A 120 6.55 5.39 -6.08
CA ASP A 120 6.39 6.20 -7.28
C ASP A 120 5.72 7.55 -7.01
N PHE A 121 5.05 7.70 -5.86
CA PHE A 121 4.38 8.94 -5.46
C PHE A 121 5.31 9.93 -4.76
N ILE A 122 6.49 10.18 -5.34
CA ILE A 122 7.38 11.25 -4.88
C ILE A 122 6.84 12.61 -5.39
N PRO A 123 6.66 13.62 -4.53
CA PRO A 123 6.22 14.95 -4.95
C PRO A 123 7.07 15.53 -6.07
N GLY A 124 6.42 16.18 -7.02
CA GLY A 124 7.04 16.77 -8.21
C GLY A 124 7.38 15.76 -9.31
N PHE A 125 7.24 14.45 -9.06
CA PHE A 125 7.47 13.47 -10.13
C PHE A 125 6.40 13.59 -11.21
N LYS A 126 6.87 13.69 -12.44
CA LYS A 126 6.05 13.60 -13.65
C LYS A 126 5.76 12.15 -13.97
N ILE A 127 4.49 11.87 -14.25
CA ILE A 127 3.97 10.54 -14.47
C ILE A 127 3.05 10.49 -15.68
N SER A 128 2.76 9.29 -16.16
CA SER A 128 1.74 9.05 -17.19
C SER A 128 0.94 7.79 -16.92
N LEU A 129 -0.35 7.79 -17.26
CA LEU A 129 -1.24 6.63 -17.25
C LEU A 129 -2.13 6.69 -18.49
N GLU A 130 -2.20 5.61 -19.28
CA GLU A 130 -3.06 5.53 -20.48
C GLU A 130 -2.94 6.71 -21.48
N ASN A 131 -1.75 7.30 -21.59
CA ASN A 131 -1.41 8.52 -22.38
C ASN A 131 -1.88 9.85 -21.79
N GLU A 132 -2.41 9.86 -20.58
CA GLU A 132 -2.58 11.05 -19.76
C GLU A 132 -1.28 11.33 -19.01
N TYR A 133 -0.99 12.60 -18.78
CA TYR A 133 0.24 13.08 -18.17
C TYR A 133 -0.12 13.89 -16.93
N GLY A 134 0.63 13.74 -15.86
CA GLY A 134 0.35 14.45 -14.62
C GLY A 134 1.59 14.62 -13.75
N VAL A 135 1.44 15.41 -12.70
CA VAL A 135 2.46 15.61 -11.68
C VAL A 135 1.90 15.28 -10.30
N ILE A 136 2.72 14.68 -9.47
CA ILE A 136 2.38 14.39 -8.08
C ILE A 136 2.53 15.66 -7.28
N LEU A 137 1.45 16.12 -6.68
CA LEU A 137 1.43 17.36 -5.91
C LEU A 137 2.15 17.19 -4.58
N GLU A 138 2.73 18.28 -4.08
CA GLU A 138 3.21 18.39 -2.69
C GLU A 138 2.02 18.57 -1.73
N LYS A 139 1.04 17.67 -1.84
CA LYS A 139 -0.13 17.57 -0.98
C LYS A 139 -0.15 16.18 -0.37
N GLN A 140 -0.15 16.15 0.96
CA GLN A 140 -0.24 14.90 1.71
C GLN A 140 -1.65 14.69 2.24
N LYS A 141 -2.02 13.43 2.36
CA LYS A 141 -3.20 12.99 3.12
C LYS A 141 -2.77 11.84 4.01
N GLU A 142 -3.01 11.96 5.31
CA GLU A 142 -2.63 10.95 6.30
C GLU A 142 -1.13 10.57 6.19
N ASN A 143 -0.26 11.58 6.07
CA ASN A 143 1.20 11.49 5.87
C ASN A 143 1.68 10.88 4.54
N ASN A 144 0.78 10.60 3.60
CA ASN A 144 1.11 9.97 2.32
C ASN A 144 0.98 10.94 1.15
N PHE A 145 1.84 10.78 0.16
CA PHE A 145 1.76 11.46 -1.14
C PHE A 145 1.07 10.57 -2.17
N GLY A 146 0.47 11.19 -3.19
CA GLY A 146 -0.30 10.49 -4.22
C GLY A 146 -1.48 11.28 -4.76
N ILE A 147 -1.62 12.56 -4.44
CA ILE A 147 -2.55 13.43 -5.14
C ILE A 147 -1.90 13.86 -6.45
N ILE A 148 -2.53 13.52 -7.57
CA ILE A 148 -2.04 13.80 -8.92
C ILE A 148 -2.82 14.97 -9.49
N ARG A 149 -2.10 15.95 -10.06
CA ARG A 149 -2.68 16.95 -10.95
C ARG A 149 -2.45 16.54 -12.39
N TRP A 150 -3.53 16.27 -13.12
CA TRP A 150 -3.44 15.89 -14.53
C TRP A 150 -3.25 17.12 -15.43
N ASP A 151 -2.51 16.94 -16.52
CA ASP A 151 -2.20 17.99 -17.48
C ASP A 151 -3.42 18.31 -18.36
N THR A 152 -4.37 19.03 -17.77
CA THR A 152 -5.62 19.44 -18.41
C THR A 152 -5.91 20.92 -18.14
N PRO A 153 -6.69 21.60 -19.00
CA PRO A 153 -7.02 23.01 -18.82
C PRO A 153 -8.01 23.28 -17.67
N LYS A 154 -8.54 22.24 -17.02
CA LYS A 154 -9.51 22.40 -15.93
C LYS A 154 -8.78 22.83 -14.66
N GLU A 155 -9.29 23.84 -13.97
CA GLU A 155 -8.67 24.38 -12.75
C GLU A 155 -8.66 23.38 -11.58
N VAL A 156 -9.68 22.52 -11.51
CA VAL A 156 -9.82 21.51 -10.46
C VAL A 156 -9.87 20.13 -11.12
N ASP A 157 -8.70 19.60 -11.41
CA ASP A 157 -8.53 18.26 -11.99
C ASP A 157 -7.34 17.58 -11.28
N GLU A 158 -7.55 17.47 -9.96
CA GLU A 158 -6.74 16.74 -9.01
C GLU A 158 -7.45 15.43 -8.67
N GLU A 159 -6.69 14.34 -8.61
CA GLU A 159 -7.21 13.04 -8.25
C GLU A 159 -6.39 12.45 -7.10
N ASP A 160 -7.08 11.83 -6.15
CA ASP A 160 -6.48 11.17 -5.00
C ASP A 160 -6.15 9.71 -5.35
N TRP A 161 -4.87 9.41 -5.53
CA TRP A 161 -4.35 8.08 -5.82
C TRP A 161 -3.71 7.41 -4.59
N ILE A 162 -3.87 7.99 -3.40
CA ILE A 162 -3.33 7.44 -2.15
C ILE A 162 -4.12 6.20 -1.76
N GLY A 163 -3.41 5.13 -1.37
CA GLY A 163 -4.04 3.89 -0.87
C GLY A 163 -4.85 3.15 -1.93
N MET A 164 -4.56 3.38 -3.22
CA MET A 164 -5.17 2.62 -4.31
C MET A 164 -4.78 1.13 -4.28
N PHE A 165 -5.72 0.30 -4.73
CA PHE A 165 -5.49 -1.13 -4.91
C PHE A 165 -4.61 -1.39 -6.14
N GLU A 166 -3.51 -2.13 -5.95
CA GLU A 166 -2.42 -2.28 -6.92
C GLU A 166 -1.59 -0.99 -7.11
N THR A 167 -0.28 -1.15 -7.37
CA THR A 167 0.62 0.00 -7.54
C THR A 167 0.29 0.74 -8.83
N PHE A 168 0.53 2.06 -8.87
CA PHE A 168 0.39 2.91 -10.05
C PHE A 168 1.10 2.30 -11.26
N LYS A 169 2.29 1.72 -11.07
CA LYS A 169 3.00 0.96 -12.13
C LYS A 169 2.26 -0.28 -12.63
N LYS A 170 1.64 -1.06 -11.75
CA LYS A 170 0.97 -2.32 -12.13
C LYS A 170 -0.24 -2.08 -13.04
N ILE A 171 -0.93 -0.97 -12.85
CA ILE A 171 -2.06 -0.56 -13.69
C ILE A 171 -1.61 0.16 -14.98
N GLY A 172 -0.30 0.18 -15.28
CA GLY A 172 0.26 0.77 -16.49
C GLY A 172 0.81 2.19 -16.33
N GLY A 173 0.79 2.72 -15.12
CA GLY A 173 1.39 3.99 -14.78
C GLY A 173 2.92 3.97 -14.94
N LYS A 174 3.49 5.11 -15.30
CA LYS A 174 4.93 5.25 -15.53
C LYS A 174 5.40 6.57 -14.93
N ILE A 175 6.57 6.55 -14.31
CA ILE A 175 7.36 7.77 -14.13
C ILE A 175 7.98 8.10 -15.48
N ILE A 176 7.81 9.34 -15.94
CA ILE A 176 8.30 9.80 -17.24
C ILE A 176 9.54 10.68 -17.09
N ASP A 177 10.06 11.18 -18.21
CA ASP A 177 11.16 12.16 -18.18
C ASP A 177 10.74 13.40 -17.41
N GLN A 178 11.55 13.79 -16.41
CA GLN A 178 11.28 14.96 -15.58
C GLN A 178 11.49 16.28 -16.35
N ASN A 179 12.07 16.23 -17.56
CA ASN A 179 12.11 17.36 -18.49
C ASN A 179 10.84 17.49 -19.36
N HIS A 180 9.88 16.55 -19.24
CA HIS A 180 8.62 16.60 -19.97
C HIS A 180 7.91 17.94 -19.77
N GLN A 181 7.44 18.54 -20.86
CA GLN A 181 6.77 19.83 -20.84
C GLN A 181 5.25 19.60 -20.91
N PHE A 182 4.58 19.78 -19.77
CA PHE A 182 3.12 19.79 -19.71
C PHE A 182 2.53 20.90 -20.58
N LYS A 183 1.37 20.66 -21.16
CA LYS A 183 0.69 21.57 -22.06
C LYS A 183 -0.09 22.66 -21.32
N TYR A 184 -0.73 22.32 -20.21
CA TYR A 184 -1.69 23.16 -19.50
C TYR A 184 -1.27 23.51 -18.08
N ILE A 185 -0.44 22.68 -17.44
CA ILE A 185 0.04 22.92 -16.07
C ILE A 185 1.55 23.20 -16.04
N ASN A 186 2.02 23.84 -14.97
CA ASN A 186 3.42 23.96 -14.60
C ASN A 186 3.88 22.71 -13.83
N ASP A 187 5.18 22.62 -13.55
CA ASP A 187 5.78 21.49 -12.84
C ASP A 187 5.34 21.38 -11.37
N ASP A 188 4.72 22.42 -10.82
CA ASP A 188 4.10 22.42 -9.48
C ASP A 188 2.60 22.09 -9.51
N GLY A 189 2.04 21.82 -10.70
CA GLY A 189 0.62 21.55 -10.92
C GLY A 189 -0.29 22.79 -11.02
N SER A 190 0.27 24.00 -10.91
CA SER A 190 -0.50 25.23 -11.17
C SER A 190 -0.87 25.34 -12.64
N LEU A 191 -2.04 25.91 -12.97
CA LEU A 191 -2.40 26.17 -14.36
C LEU A 191 -1.43 27.20 -14.97
N LYS A 192 -0.97 26.92 -16.19
CA LYS A 192 -0.30 27.92 -17.01
C LYS A 192 -1.29 29.02 -17.35
N ASN A 193 -0.88 30.26 -17.14
CA ASN A 193 -1.64 31.41 -17.64
C ASN A 193 -1.72 31.29 -19.17
N GLN A 194 -2.93 31.08 -19.71
CA GLN A 194 -3.16 31.22 -21.13
C GLN A 194 -3.03 32.71 -21.47
N ILE A 195 -1.94 33.08 -22.13
CA ILE A 195 -1.79 34.39 -22.78
C ILE A 195 -2.66 34.41 -24.03
#